data_AF-A0AAW4T2L8-F1
#
_entry.id   AF-A0AAW4T2L8-F1
#
_cell.length_a   1.000
_cell.length_b   1.000
_cell.length_c   1.000
_cell.angle_alpha   90.00
_cell.angle_beta   90.00
_cell.angle_gamma   90.00
#
_symmetry.space_group_name_H-M   'P 1'
#
loop_
_entity.id
_entity.type
_entity.pdbx_description
1 polymer ?
#
loop_
_entity_poly.entity_id
_entity_poly.type
_entity_poly.pdbx_seq_one_letter_code
_entity_poly.pdbx_strand_id
1 'polypeptide(L)'
;MVQCDNKGGVKEETIPFLQKNGGAVQLMVNDEPFLMIAGELHNSTSSTVEYMEPVWARLKSMNLNTVLAAVTWELLEPEEGIFDYHLVDVMLQKARENDLRLCLLWFGSWKNGESSYVPGWVKKDTERFFRVKNKDGKNIETISPFCREARKADAKAFGALMKYLSEVDKERTVILIQPENEVGVFQEIDYCPQALVGFEKEVPEKLMTYLEDNKDMLNQHVKEIWESKGSVKAGTWKEVFGDTPFTKEFFMAWQYADYIDEVARVGKEQYPLPMFVNAWLVQYPEQLPGGYPTGGPVSRVIDIYKAAAGHLDILTPDIYLPDFKRIVAEYHRPDNPLLIPESTMEPGRAFYAFAEHDAIGFAPFAIEDEGEHFLLIKSYEVLQELQSLIIRYQGTGKMRGILKYGDEMEQVFPFKDYTLKVVYEKNNEPAYGLIIQTDIDEFLVAGMNFKVFISANDPNKIGYFEQIWEGGYEAGEWSSARLLNGDETWHNYALIAVGRLYDSSEVNASKGFLEAEGEQNFTYSYASRKKIATPGIYKAKVYIRN
;
A
#
# COMPACT_ATOMS: atom_id res chain seq x y z
N MET A 1 4.22 -44.38 -29.17
CA MET A 1 3.58 -44.40 -27.83
C MET A 1 4.48 -43.62 -26.91
N VAL A 2 4.21 -42.34 -26.73
CA VAL A 2 4.89 -41.49 -25.75
C VAL A 2 3.99 -41.50 -24.52
N GLN A 3 4.52 -42.03 -23.42
CA GLN A 3 3.81 -42.17 -22.17
C GLN A 3 3.79 -40.79 -21.49
N CYS A 4 2.59 -40.20 -21.40
CA CYS A 4 2.34 -39.04 -20.55
C CYS A 4 2.27 -39.51 -19.10
N ASP A 5 3.28 -39.21 -18.29
CA ASP A 5 3.15 -39.25 -16.84
C ASP A 5 2.62 -37.89 -16.35
N ASN A 6 1.30 -37.71 -16.48
CA ASN A 6 0.57 -36.69 -15.74
C ASN A 6 0.35 -37.22 -14.31
N LYS A 7 1.30 -36.93 -13.41
CA LYS A 7 1.03 -36.91 -11.98
C LYS A 7 1.13 -35.47 -11.52
N GLY A 8 0.01 -34.75 -11.60
CA GLY A 8 -0.18 -33.51 -10.85
C GLY A 8 -0.16 -33.84 -9.37
N GLY A 9 1.00 -33.65 -8.73
CA GLY A 9 1.06 -33.60 -7.27
C GLY A 9 0.33 -32.34 -6.81
N VAL A 10 -0.50 -32.47 -5.79
CA VAL A 10 -1.03 -31.31 -5.06
C VAL A 10 0.19 -30.54 -4.53
N LYS A 11 0.43 -29.34 -5.07
CA LYS A 11 1.51 -28.46 -4.61
C LYS A 11 1.19 -28.12 -3.15
N GLU A 12 2.11 -28.42 -2.24
CA GLU A 12 1.92 -28.12 -0.82
C GLU A 12 1.87 -26.61 -0.63
N GLU A 13 0.80 -26.10 -0.01
CA GLU A 13 0.60 -24.66 0.14
C GLU A 13 1.57 -24.07 1.18
N THR A 14 2.52 -23.28 0.70
CA THR A 14 3.53 -22.62 1.54
C THR A 14 2.95 -21.43 2.29
N ILE A 15 3.44 -21.20 3.50
CA ILE A 15 3.06 -20.02 4.28
C ILE A 15 3.52 -18.79 3.50
N PRO A 16 2.66 -17.78 3.27
CA PRO A 16 3.03 -16.54 2.62
C PRO A 16 4.29 -15.92 3.22
N PHE A 17 5.17 -15.36 2.38
CA PHE A 17 6.44 -14.76 2.80
C PHE A 17 6.87 -13.66 1.85
N LEU A 18 7.76 -12.77 2.30
CA LEU A 18 8.38 -11.77 1.41
C LEU A 18 9.69 -12.32 0.85
N GLN A 19 9.91 -12.13 -0.45
CA GLN A 19 11.12 -12.56 -1.13
C GLN A 19 11.71 -11.44 -1.96
N LYS A 20 13.02 -11.24 -1.84
CA LYS A 20 13.76 -10.36 -2.74
C LYS A 20 14.01 -11.07 -4.07
N ASN A 21 13.43 -10.54 -5.15
CA ASN A 21 13.59 -11.02 -6.52
C ASN A 21 14.20 -9.89 -7.37
N GLY A 22 15.51 -9.97 -7.63
CA GLY A 22 16.25 -8.90 -8.29
C GLY A 22 16.27 -7.60 -7.46
N GLY A 23 15.79 -6.51 -8.04
CA GLY A 23 15.74 -5.19 -7.39
C GLY A 23 14.54 -4.98 -6.47
N ALA A 24 13.50 -5.81 -6.57
CA ALA A 24 12.25 -5.66 -5.81
C ALA A 24 12.10 -6.74 -4.74
N VAL A 25 11.27 -6.46 -3.75
CA VAL A 25 10.74 -7.44 -2.81
C VAL A 25 9.29 -7.72 -3.19
N GLN A 26 8.93 -8.99 -3.31
CA GLN A 26 7.61 -9.44 -3.71
C GLN A 26 6.96 -10.25 -2.59
N LEU A 27 5.64 -10.15 -2.46
CA LEU A 27 4.85 -11.06 -1.64
C LEU A 27 4.71 -12.39 -2.38
N MET A 28 5.09 -13.48 -1.74
CA MET A 28 4.98 -14.83 -2.29
C MET A 28 3.79 -15.53 -1.65
N VAL A 29 2.87 -16.04 -2.46
CA VAL A 29 1.72 -16.85 -2.04
C VAL A 29 1.77 -18.15 -2.83
N ASN A 30 1.86 -19.30 -2.14
CA ASN A 30 2.04 -20.62 -2.77
C ASN A 30 3.28 -20.68 -3.70
N ASP A 31 4.38 -20.06 -3.24
CA ASP A 31 5.66 -19.91 -3.94
C ASP A 31 5.59 -19.13 -5.27
N GLU A 32 4.54 -18.36 -5.48
CA GLU A 32 4.36 -17.52 -6.67
C GLU A 32 4.23 -16.05 -6.25
N PRO A 33 4.88 -15.11 -6.97
CA PRO A 33 4.72 -13.70 -6.64
C PRO A 33 3.25 -13.29 -6.80
N PHE A 34 2.76 -12.51 -5.84
CA PHE A 34 1.38 -12.08 -5.75
C PHE A 34 1.33 -10.56 -5.62
N LEU A 35 0.57 -9.91 -6.50
CA LEU A 35 0.32 -8.48 -6.45
C LEU A 35 -1.06 -8.23 -5.85
N MET A 36 -1.12 -7.52 -4.72
CA MET A 36 -2.37 -7.18 -4.04
C MET A 36 -3.06 -6.00 -4.74
N ILE A 37 -4.02 -6.33 -5.61
CA ILE A 37 -4.99 -5.36 -6.15
C ILE A 37 -6.17 -5.40 -5.18
N ALA A 38 -6.10 -4.55 -4.18
CA ALA A 38 -6.82 -4.73 -2.93
C ALA A 38 -7.77 -3.57 -2.63
N GLY A 39 -8.56 -3.72 -1.58
CA GLY A 39 -9.39 -2.66 -1.02
C GLY A 39 -9.66 -2.95 0.46
N GLU A 40 -9.72 -1.89 1.26
CA GLU A 40 -9.99 -1.98 2.69
C GLU A 40 -11.44 -1.64 3.00
N LEU A 41 -12.03 -2.41 3.91
CA LEU A 41 -13.40 -2.21 4.37
C LEU A 41 -13.51 -1.06 5.37
N HIS A 42 -14.71 -0.51 5.56
CA HIS A 42 -14.97 0.33 6.74
C HIS A 42 -14.67 -0.41 8.04
N ASN A 43 -14.28 0.38 9.05
CA ASN A 43 -13.86 -0.08 10.38
C ASN A 43 -14.83 -1.01 11.12
N SER A 44 -16.12 -1.02 10.75
CA SER A 44 -17.17 -1.82 11.40
C SER A 44 -17.81 -2.85 10.47
N THR A 45 -17.38 -2.94 9.22
CA THR A 45 -18.05 -3.78 8.21
C THR A 45 -17.91 -5.27 8.51
N SER A 46 -16.75 -5.72 8.99
CA SER A 46 -16.48 -7.12 9.36
C SER A 46 -17.00 -7.52 10.75
N SER A 47 -17.84 -6.69 11.40
CA SER A 47 -18.29 -6.92 12.78
C SER A 47 -19.43 -7.94 12.93
N THR A 48 -20.18 -8.23 11.86
CA THR A 48 -21.25 -9.24 11.85
C THR A 48 -21.32 -9.96 10.52
N VAL A 49 -21.81 -11.20 10.53
CA VAL A 49 -22.03 -11.99 9.32
C VAL A 49 -23.07 -11.33 8.42
N GLU A 50 -24.17 -10.85 9.02
CA GLU A 50 -25.31 -10.28 8.32
C GLU A 50 -24.95 -8.99 7.55
N TYR A 51 -24.08 -8.16 8.13
CA TYR A 51 -23.65 -6.93 7.46
C TYR A 51 -22.68 -7.22 6.31
N MET A 52 -21.80 -8.22 6.48
CA MET A 52 -20.79 -8.57 5.49
C MET A 52 -21.35 -9.39 4.30
N GLU A 53 -22.43 -10.15 4.49
CA GLU A 53 -23.00 -11.02 3.45
C GLU A 53 -23.24 -10.32 2.09
N PRO A 54 -23.91 -9.16 2.00
CA PRO A 54 -24.09 -8.47 0.71
C PRO A 54 -22.81 -7.81 0.17
N VAL A 55 -21.76 -7.70 0.98
CA VAL A 55 -20.51 -7.00 0.62
C VAL A 55 -19.60 -7.89 -0.23
N TRP A 56 -19.53 -9.20 0.03
CA TRP A 56 -18.60 -10.11 -0.68
C TRP A 56 -18.75 -10.09 -2.20
N ALA A 57 -19.98 -10.24 -2.70
CA ALA A 57 -20.26 -10.23 -4.13
C ALA A 57 -19.91 -8.88 -4.78
N ARG A 58 -20.10 -7.78 -4.03
CA ARG A 58 -19.72 -6.43 -4.47
C ARG A 58 -18.21 -6.33 -4.63
N LEU A 59 -17.43 -6.73 -3.62
CA LEU A 59 -15.97 -6.71 -3.67
C LEU A 59 -15.43 -7.51 -4.86
N LYS A 60 -16.00 -8.69 -5.12
CA LYS A 60 -15.62 -9.51 -6.27
C LYS A 60 -15.87 -8.80 -7.61
N SER A 61 -17.00 -8.12 -7.74
CA SER A 61 -17.36 -7.38 -8.96
C SER A 61 -16.46 -6.17 -9.25
N MET A 62 -15.68 -5.72 -8.26
CA MET A 62 -14.76 -4.58 -8.38
C MET A 62 -13.38 -4.95 -8.91
N ASN A 63 -13.18 -6.21 -9.37
CA ASN A 63 -11.89 -6.73 -9.84
C ASN A 63 -10.78 -6.73 -8.76
N LEU A 64 -11.16 -6.82 -7.49
CA LEU A 64 -10.24 -7.03 -6.37
C LEU A 64 -9.77 -8.48 -6.33
N ASN A 65 -8.54 -8.71 -5.87
CA ASN A 65 -8.05 -10.04 -5.52
C ASN A 65 -7.79 -10.21 -4.02
N THR A 66 -7.80 -9.12 -3.25
CA THR A 66 -7.53 -9.12 -1.81
C THR A 66 -8.41 -8.11 -1.09
N VAL A 67 -8.86 -8.46 0.12
CA VAL A 67 -9.66 -7.58 0.98
C VAL A 67 -8.93 -7.37 2.31
N LEU A 68 -8.84 -6.11 2.75
CA LEU A 68 -8.37 -5.75 4.08
C LEU A 68 -9.58 -5.69 5.02
N ALA A 69 -9.59 -6.52 6.07
CA ALA A 69 -10.73 -6.65 6.98
C ALA A 69 -10.28 -6.70 8.44
N ALA A 70 -10.99 -5.98 9.31
CA ALA A 70 -10.65 -5.91 10.72
C ALA A 70 -11.03 -7.18 11.49
N VAL A 71 -10.13 -7.63 12.36
CA VAL A 71 -10.38 -8.53 13.48
C VAL A 71 -10.13 -7.72 14.75
N THR A 72 -11.19 -7.47 15.51
CA THR A 72 -11.11 -6.61 16.69
C THR A 72 -10.90 -7.43 17.95
N TRP A 73 -10.08 -6.93 18.87
CA TRP A 73 -9.81 -7.65 20.13
C TRP A 73 -11.09 -7.85 20.94
N GLU A 74 -11.98 -6.86 21.00
CA GLU A 74 -13.22 -6.99 21.77
C GLU A 74 -14.20 -8.06 21.28
N LEU A 75 -14.20 -8.37 19.98
CA LEU A 75 -15.03 -9.45 19.43
C LEU A 75 -14.31 -10.80 19.50
N LEU A 76 -12.98 -10.81 19.34
CA LEU A 76 -12.19 -12.03 19.42
C LEU A 76 -12.09 -12.57 20.85
N GLU A 77 -11.94 -11.72 21.88
CA GLU A 77 -11.79 -12.09 23.29
C GLU A 77 -12.74 -11.27 24.20
N PRO A 78 -14.06 -11.49 24.08
CA PRO A 78 -15.06 -10.68 24.81
C PRO A 78 -14.94 -10.80 26.33
N GLU A 79 -14.48 -11.96 26.83
CA GLU A 79 -14.12 -12.20 28.22
C GLU A 79 -12.66 -12.69 28.28
N GLU A 80 -11.90 -12.29 29.32
CA GLU A 80 -10.47 -12.60 29.41
C GLU A 80 -10.21 -14.12 29.35
N GLY A 81 -9.49 -14.57 28.32
CA GLY A 81 -9.17 -15.97 28.05
C GLY A 81 -10.25 -16.78 27.35
N ILE A 82 -11.40 -16.18 27.00
CA ILE A 82 -12.48 -16.83 26.24
C ILE A 82 -12.51 -16.23 24.83
N PHE A 83 -12.11 -17.03 23.85
CA PHE A 83 -11.98 -16.60 22.46
C PHE A 83 -13.20 -17.03 21.62
N ASP A 84 -13.67 -16.13 20.76
CA ASP A 84 -14.69 -16.39 19.72
C ASP A 84 -14.09 -16.18 18.33
N TYR A 85 -13.97 -17.28 17.59
CA TYR A 85 -13.39 -17.30 16.24
C TYR A 85 -14.45 -17.28 15.13
N HIS A 86 -15.74 -17.17 15.45
CA HIS A 86 -16.82 -17.33 14.48
C HIS A 86 -16.70 -16.37 13.29
N LEU A 87 -16.41 -15.08 13.54
CA LEU A 87 -16.24 -14.10 12.46
C LEU A 87 -14.99 -14.40 11.60
N VAL A 88 -13.91 -14.92 12.20
CA VAL A 88 -12.72 -15.34 11.46
C VAL A 88 -13.05 -16.49 10.52
N ASP A 89 -13.75 -17.52 11.01
CA ASP A 89 -14.17 -18.67 10.18
C ASP A 89 -15.04 -18.22 9.00
N VAL A 90 -16.03 -17.37 9.26
CA VAL A 90 -16.92 -16.87 8.21
C VAL A 90 -16.15 -16.03 7.19
N MET A 91 -15.24 -15.17 7.63
CA MET A 91 -14.39 -14.40 6.70
C MET A 91 -13.52 -15.31 5.83
N LEU A 92 -12.86 -16.32 6.40
CA LEU A 92 -12.07 -17.30 5.64
C LEU A 92 -12.93 -18.02 4.60
N GLN A 93 -14.08 -18.55 5.02
CA GLN A 93 -14.99 -19.26 4.14
C GLN A 93 -15.47 -18.36 2.99
N LYS A 94 -15.97 -17.16 3.31
CA LYS A 94 -16.57 -16.27 2.32
C LYS A 94 -15.56 -15.67 1.36
N ALA A 95 -14.34 -15.40 1.83
CA ALA A 95 -13.24 -14.99 0.94
C ALA A 95 -12.94 -16.09 -0.09
N ARG A 96 -12.86 -17.37 0.33
CA ARG A 96 -12.67 -18.52 -0.58
C ARG A 96 -13.82 -18.67 -1.57
N GLU A 97 -15.07 -18.57 -1.11
CA GLU A 97 -16.26 -18.65 -1.97
C GLU A 97 -16.30 -17.57 -3.07
N ASN A 98 -15.56 -16.47 -2.89
CA ASN A 98 -15.48 -15.34 -3.82
C ASN A 98 -14.12 -15.23 -4.53
N ASP A 99 -13.25 -16.24 -4.40
CA ASP A 99 -11.87 -16.23 -4.89
C ASP A 99 -11.11 -14.94 -4.52
N LEU A 100 -11.15 -14.59 -3.23
CA LEU A 100 -10.45 -13.45 -2.64
C LEU A 100 -9.46 -13.94 -1.59
N ARG A 101 -8.33 -13.24 -1.49
CA ARG A 101 -7.40 -13.34 -0.35
C ARG A 101 -7.78 -12.32 0.73
N LEU A 102 -7.28 -12.54 1.94
CA LEU A 102 -7.47 -11.63 3.06
C LEU A 102 -6.14 -11.07 3.54
N CYS A 103 -6.18 -9.78 3.87
CA CYS A 103 -5.26 -9.15 4.78
C CYS A 103 -6.04 -8.79 6.05
N LEU A 104 -5.66 -9.35 7.20
CA LEU A 104 -6.39 -9.08 8.44
C LEU A 104 -5.79 -7.87 9.16
N LEU A 105 -6.64 -7.02 9.71
CA LEU A 105 -6.21 -5.87 10.51
C LEU A 105 -6.52 -6.15 11.98
N TRP A 106 -5.49 -6.33 12.80
CA TRP A 106 -5.64 -6.54 14.23
C TRP A 106 -5.86 -5.20 14.92
N PHE A 107 -7.12 -4.89 15.24
CA PHE A 107 -7.45 -3.73 16.05
C PHE A 107 -7.35 -4.12 17.53
N GLY A 108 -6.11 -4.08 18.03
CA GLY A 108 -5.70 -4.43 19.39
C GLY A 108 -5.70 -3.23 20.34
N SER A 109 -4.55 -2.98 20.95
CA SER A 109 -4.32 -1.87 21.88
C SER A 109 -4.55 -0.50 21.27
N TRP A 110 -4.25 -0.32 19.98
CA TRP A 110 -4.41 0.97 19.31
C TRP A 110 -5.14 0.88 17.97
N LYS A 111 -6.07 1.82 17.82
CA LYS A 111 -6.76 2.17 16.58
C LYS A 111 -6.87 3.70 16.53
N ASN A 112 -6.17 4.33 15.59
CA ASN A 112 -6.18 5.80 15.39
C ASN A 112 -5.74 6.58 16.64
N GLY A 113 -4.67 6.11 17.29
CA GLY A 113 -4.13 6.70 18.53
C GLY A 113 -5.01 6.53 19.77
N GLU A 114 -6.09 5.76 19.70
CA GLU A 114 -7.03 5.50 20.79
C GLU A 114 -7.13 3.99 21.06
N SER A 115 -7.60 3.60 22.25
CA SER A 115 -7.74 2.19 22.64
C SER A 115 -9.20 1.77 22.73
N SER A 116 -9.94 1.99 21.63
CA SER A 116 -11.40 1.81 21.56
C SER A 116 -11.84 0.39 21.20
N TYR A 117 -10.98 -0.43 20.58
CA TYR A 117 -11.30 -1.81 20.15
C TYR A 117 -10.84 -2.90 21.12
N VAL A 118 -10.20 -2.53 22.22
CA VAL A 118 -9.88 -3.47 23.32
C VAL A 118 -11.16 -3.96 24.01
N PRO A 119 -11.17 -5.19 24.58
CA PRO A 119 -12.37 -5.74 25.21
C PRO A 119 -12.79 -4.97 26.46
N GLY A 120 -14.04 -5.18 26.89
CA GLY A 120 -14.64 -4.47 28.01
C GLY A 120 -13.86 -4.63 29.34
N TRP A 121 -13.18 -5.75 29.54
CA TRP A 121 -12.35 -6.00 30.73
C TRP A 121 -11.04 -5.21 30.71
N VAL A 122 -10.48 -4.88 29.53
CA VAL A 122 -9.36 -3.94 29.38
C VAL A 122 -9.83 -2.50 29.50
N LYS A 123 -10.96 -2.15 28.86
CA LYS A 123 -11.55 -0.79 28.91
C LYS A 123 -11.79 -0.31 30.35
N LYS A 124 -12.34 -1.19 31.20
CA LYS A 124 -12.78 -0.86 32.56
C LYS A 124 -11.66 -0.86 33.60
N ASP A 125 -10.68 -1.74 33.49
CA ASP A 125 -9.59 -1.89 34.47
C ASP A 125 -8.40 -0.99 34.13
N THR A 126 -8.59 0.32 34.32
CA THR A 126 -7.56 1.34 34.03
C THR A 126 -6.43 1.39 35.06
N GLU A 127 -6.52 0.63 36.16
CA GLU A 127 -5.41 0.45 37.09
C GLU A 127 -4.42 -0.58 36.55
N ARG A 128 -4.91 -1.72 36.06
CA ARG A 128 -4.10 -2.73 35.38
C ARG A 128 -3.63 -2.26 34.01
N PHE A 129 -4.53 -1.71 33.22
CA PHE A 129 -4.29 -1.22 31.86
C PHE A 129 -4.22 0.31 31.84
N PHE A 130 -3.15 0.83 32.46
CA PHE A 130 -3.01 2.26 32.64
C PHE A 130 -2.84 3.02 31.33
N ARG A 131 -3.41 4.22 31.34
CA ARG A 131 -3.46 5.10 30.19
C ARG A 131 -2.30 6.08 30.15
N VAL A 132 -2.08 6.62 28.95
CA VAL A 132 -1.19 7.77 28.74
C VAL A 132 -1.62 8.91 29.66
N LYS A 133 -0.64 9.61 30.24
CA LYS A 133 -0.87 10.86 30.97
C LYS A 133 -0.56 12.05 30.08
N ASN A 134 -1.42 13.06 30.13
CA ASN A 134 -1.12 14.36 29.55
C ASN A 134 -0.25 15.20 30.51
N LYS A 135 0.19 16.36 30.05
CA LYS A 135 1.05 17.30 30.81
C LYS A 135 0.48 17.74 32.16
N ASP A 136 -0.85 17.69 32.33
CA ASP A 136 -1.54 18.05 33.56
C ASP A 136 -1.67 16.85 34.52
N GLY A 137 -1.09 15.70 34.17
CA GLY A 137 -1.12 14.45 34.92
C GLY A 137 -2.43 13.65 34.79
N LYS A 138 -3.36 14.10 33.93
CA LYS A 138 -4.64 13.44 33.68
C LYS A 138 -4.48 12.32 32.66
N ASN A 139 -5.26 11.26 32.84
CA ASN A 139 -5.33 10.18 31.87
C ASN A 139 -6.10 10.63 30.61
N ILE A 140 -5.68 10.16 29.44
CA ILE A 140 -6.43 10.22 28.17
C ILE A 140 -6.80 8.79 27.75
N GLU A 141 -7.72 8.59 26.81
CA GLU A 141 -8.27 7.25 26.51
C GLU A 141 -7.35 6.32 25.68
N THR A 142 -6.06 6.65 25.58
CA THR A 142 -5.01 5.83 24.96
C THR A 142 -4.28 4.97 25.99
N ILE A 143 -4.14 3.66 25.77
CA ILE A 143 -3.27 2.79 26.57
C ILE A 143 -1.81 3.25 26.41
N SER A 144 -1.09 3.33 27.51
CA SER A 144 0.32 3.72 27.48
C SER A 144 1.18 2.58 26.91
N PRO A 145 2.14 2.85 25.99
CA PRO A 145 3.09 1.84 25.54
C PRO A 145 4.00 1.32 26.67
N PHE A 146 4.04 2.01 27.82
CA PHE A 146 4.73 1.55 29.03
C PHE A 146 3.92 0.54 29.86
N CYS A 147 2.66 0.29 29.49
CA CYS A 147 1.80 -0.66 30.18
C CYS A 147 2.15 -2.11 29.80
N ARG A 148 3.00 -2.74 30.62
CA ARG A 148 3.44 -4.13 30.40
C ARG A 148 2.30 -5.14 30.44
N GLU A 149 1.28 -4.91 31.26
CA GLU A 149 0.12 -5.78 31.33
C GLU A 149 -0.72 -5.70 30.05
N ALA A 150 -0.89 -4.50 29.47
CA ALA A 150 -1.51 -4.34 28.16
C ALA A 150 -0.72 -5.10 27.10
N ARG A 151 0.61 -4.90 27.03
CA ARG A 151 1.47 -5.59 26.04
C ARG A 151 1.32 -7.10 26.10
N LYS A 152 1.32 -7.64 27.31
CA LYS A 152 1.19 -9.07 27.55
C LYS A 152 -0.19 -9.60 27.15
N ALA A 153 -1.25 -8.85 27.47
CA ALA A 153 -2.62 -9.23 27.16
C ALA A 153 -2.87 -9.19 25.65
N ASP A 154 -2.41 -8.12 24.98
CA ASP A 154 -2.51 -7.95 23.53
C ASP A 154 -1.75 -9.05 22.80
N ALA A 155 -0.45 -9.21 23.09
CA ALA A 155 0.38 -10.23 22.45
C ALA A 155 -0.19 -11.64 22.65
N LYS A 156 -0.83 -11.93 23.80
CA LYS A 156 -1.51 -13.19 24.05
C LYS A 156 -2.74 -13.37 23.15
N ALA A 157 -3.58 -12.34 23.02
CA ALA A 157 -4.77 -12.40 22.19
C ALA A 157 -4.42 -12.51 20.70
N PHE A 158 -3.48 -11.69 20.23
CA PHE A 158 -2.95 -11.76 18.87
C PHE A 158 -2.28 -13.12 18.59
N GLY A 159 -1.49 -13.63 19.54
CA GLY A 159 -0.93 -14.98 19.47
C GLY A 159 -2.01 -16.08 19.35
N ALA A 160 -3.13 -15.93 20.07
CA ALA A 160 -4.26 -16.86 19.97
C ALA A 160 -4.96 -16.80 18.60
N LEU A 161 -5.10 -15.61 18.00
CA LEU A 161 -5.57 -15.45 16.61
C LEU A 161 -4.61 -16.16 15.63
N MET A 162 -3.32 -15.86 15.72
CA MET A 162 -2.31 -16.42 14.81
C MET A 162 -2.20 -17.94 14.92
N LYS A 163 -2.27 -18.48 16.15
CA LYS A 163 -2.33 -19.92 16.38
C LYS A 163 -3.57 -20.53 15.73
N TYR A 164 -4.74 -19.93 15.92
CA TYR A 164 -5.97 -20.43 15.32
C TYR A 164 -5.87 -20.44 13.79
N LEU A 165 -5.40 -19.35 13.18
CA LEU A 165 -5.17 -19.26 11.73
C LEU A 165 -4.20 -20.35 11.23
N SER A 166 -3.11 -20.63 11.95
CA SER A 166 -2.17 -21.70 11.55
C SER A 166 -2.83 -23.08 11.54
N GLU A 167 -3.83 -23.30 12.40
CA GLU A 167 -4.57 -24.54 12.52
C GLU A 167 -5.65 -24.67 11.43
N VAL A 168 -6.40 -23.60 11.11
CA VAL A 168 -7.59 -23.67 10.24
C VAL A 168 -7.38 -23.14 8.82
N ASP A 169 -6.48 -22.19 8.59
CA ASP A 169 -6.27 -21.57 7.27
C ASP A 169 -5.26 -22.35 6.41
N LYS A 170 -5.61 -23.60 6.09
CA LYS A 170 -4.77 -24.49 5.26
C LYS A 170 -4.69 -24.09 3.80
N GLU A 171 -5.66 -23.31 3.31
CA GLU A 171 -5.75 -22.77 1.94
C GLU A 171 -5.04 -21.41 1.78
N ARG A 172 -4.31 -20.97 2.82
CA ARG A 172 -3.52 -19.72 2.86
C ARG A 172 -4.35 -18.53 2.37
N THR A 173 -5.57 -18.41 2.89
CA THR A 173 -6.50 -17.33 2.53
C THR A 173 -5.99 -16.01 3.08
N VAL A 174 -5.48 -16.01 4.32
CA VAL A 174 -4.80 -14.85 4.91
C VAL A 174 -3.35 -14.82 4.42
N ILE A 175 -3.00 -13.75 3.70
CA ILE A 175 -1.69 -13.59 3.07
C ILE A 175 -0.81 -12.54 3.74
N LEU A 176 -1.41 -11.69 4.57
CA LEU A 176 -0.77 -10.58 5.25
C LEU A 176 -1.58 -10.23 6.52
N ILE A 177 -0.94 -9.68 7.55
CA ILE A 177 -1.63 -9.20 8.75
C ILE A 177 -1.03 -7.90 9.28
N GLN A 178 -1.87 -6.99 9.75
CA GLN A 178 -1.46 -5.73 10.37
C GLN A 178 -1.65 -5.80 11.89
N PRO A 179 -0.61 -5.93 12.72
CA PRO A 179 -0.72 -5.69 14.15
C PRO A 179 -0.97 -4.20 14.46
N GLU A 180 -2.02 -3.92 15.22
CA GLU A 180 -2.50 -2.58 15.57
C GLU A 180 -3.04 -1.78 14.36
N ASN A 181 -3.45 -0.53 14.60
CA ASN A 181 -3.81 0.42 13.55
C ASN A 181 -3.52 1.86 13.93
N GLU A 182 -2.75 2.58 13.09
CA GLU A 182 -2.43 4.00 13.26
C GLU A 182 -2.09 4.38 14.72
N VAL A 183 -1.01 3.79 15.25
CA VAL A 183 -0.60 3.97 16.65
C VAL A 183 -0.06 5.38 16.94
N GLY A 184 0.07 5.71 18.22
CA GLY A 184 0.67 6.96 18.69
C GLY A 184 -0.30 7.81 19.51
N VAL A 185 0.10 9.03 19.83
CA VAL A 185 -0.70 9.94 20.67
C VAL A 185 -0.54 11.41 20.26
N PHE A 186 -1.59 12.20 20.36
CA PHE A 186 -1.59 13.65 20.07
C PHE A 186 -0.97 14.50 21.20
N GLN A 187 0.27 14.15 21.57
CA GLN A 187 1.16 14.91 22.45
C GLN A 187 2.60 14.47 22.20
N GLU A 188 3.60 15.23 22.65
CA GLU A 188 5.01 14.99 22.33
C GLU A 188 5.62 13.80 23.11
N ILE A 189 5.03 13.41 24.24
CA ILE A 189 5.49 12.29 25.08
C ILE A 189 4.34 11.84 25.99
N ASP A 190 4.33 10.59 26.43
CA ASP A 190 3.55 10.19 27.61
C ASP A 190 4.13 10.84 28.87
N TYR A 191 3.30 11.52 29.67
CA TYR A 191 3.73 12.16 30.91
C TYR A 191 3.66 11.23 32.13
N CYS A 192 3.51 9.91 31.93
CA CYS A 192 3.60 8.95 33.01
C CYS A 192 5.03 8.91 33.60
N PRO A 193 5.19 8.58 34.90
CA PRO A 193 6.51 8.54 35.54
C PRO A 193 7.53 7.66 34.80
N GLN A 194 7.07 6.54 34.24
CA GLN A 194 7.91 5.60 33.49
C GLN A 194 8.52 6.24 32.24
N ALA A 195 7.71 7.00 31.50
CA ALA A 195 8.14 7.68 30.28
C ALA A 195 9.13 8.81 30.59
N LEU A 196 8.81 9.66 31.58
CA LEU A 196 9.68 10.76 31.99
C LEU A 196 11.04 10.27 32.49
N VAL A 197 11.05 9.19 33.29
CA VAL A 197 12.31 8.55 33.73
C VAL A 197 13.03 7.88 32.56
N GLY A 198 12.30 7.25 31.64
CA GLY A 198 12.87 6.60 30.46
C GLY A 198 13.57 7.57 29.51
N PHE A 199 13.01 8.77 29.34
CA PHE A 199 13.57 9.81 28.48
C PHE A 199 14.93 10.35 28.96
N GLU A 200 15.20 10.29 30.27
CA GLU A 200 16.50 10.68 30.84
C GLU A 200 17.55 9.56 30.76
N LYS A 201 17.20 8.36 30.26
CA LYS A 201 18.13 7.22 30.17
C LYS A 201 18.90 7.19 28.86
N GLU A 202 19.92 6.32 28.83
CA GLU A 202 20.68 5.99 27.64
C GLU A 202 19.79 5.47 26.51
N VAL A 203 20.13 5.87 25.29
CA VAL A 203 19.56 5.33 24.06
C VAL A 203 19.92 3.83 23.98
N PRO A 204 18.98 2.94 23.65
CA PRO A 204 19.27 1.51 23.51
C PRO A 204 20.42 1.24 22.54
N GLU A 205 21.34 0.35 22.93
CA GLU A 205 22.51 -0.03 22.12
C GLU A 205 22.10 -0.48 20.71
N LYS A 206 21.01 -1.24 20.60
CA LYS A 206 20.44 -1.69 19.32
C LYS A 206 20.14 -0.54 18.36
N LEU A 207 19.63 0.60 18.85
CA LEU A 207 19.41 1.78 18.02
C LEU A 207 20.74 2.40 17.59
N MET A 208 21.70 2.53 18.50
CA MET A 208 23.00 3.12 18.17
C MET A 208 23.75 2.29 17.13
N THR A 209 23.76 0.97 17.26
CA THR A 209 24.33 0.06 16.27
C THR A 209 23.64 0.23 14.92
N TYR A 210 22.31 0.27 14.88
CA TYR A 210 21.57 0.50 13.63
C TYR A 210 21.96 1.82 12.95
N LEU A 211 22.05 2.93 13.70
CA LEU A 211 22.42 4.24 13.13
C LEU A 211 23.84 4.25 12.55
N GLU A 212 24.78 3.56 13.19
CA GLU A 212 26.15 3.42 12.68
C GLU A 212 26.21 2.56 11.42
N ASP A 213 25.58 1.38 11.45
CA ASP A 213 25.64 0.41 10.35
C ASP A 213 24.92 0.91 9.08
N ASN A 214 23.93 1.80 9.24
CA ASN A 214 23.06 2.26 8.15
C ASN A 214 23.23 3.76 7.83
N LYS A 215 24.34 4.39 8.22
CA LYS A 215 24.56 5.85 8.12
C LYS A 215 24.28 6.48 6.74
N ASP A 216 24.53 5.75 5.66
CA ASP A 216 24.35 6.23 4.29
C ASP A 216 22.90 6.15 3.79
N MET A 217 22.04 5.38 4.47
CA MET A 217 20.63 5.18 4.10
C MET A 217 19.64 5.73 5.15
N LEU A 218 20.14 6.29 6.25
CA LEU A 218 19.29 6.95 7.24
C LEU A 218 18.40 7.99 6.56
N ASN A 219 17.15 8.05 7.02
CA ASN A 219 16.26 9.14 6.72
C ASN A 219 16.94 10.46 7.08
N GLN A 220 16.80 11.45 6.20
CA GLN A 220 17.45 12.75 6.34
C GLN A 220 17.14 13.40 7.70
N HIS A 221 15.91 13.26 8.20
CA HIS A 221 15.50 13.85 9.48
C HIS A 221 16.27 13.28 10.68
N VAL A 222 16.37 11.96 10.80
CA VAL A 222 17.12 11.28 11.87
C VAL A 222 18.60 11.60 11.74
N LYS A 223 19.13 11.55 10.51
CA LYS A 223 20.54 11.82 10.21
C LYS A 223 20.95 13.22 10.64
N GLU A 224 20.21 14.24 10.23
CA GLU A 224 20.52 15.64 10.55
C GLU A 224 20.51 15.90 12.06
N ILE A 225 19.52 15.36 12.78
CA ILE A 225 19.42 15.52 14.24
C ILE A 225 20.62 14.86 14.93
N TRP A 226 20.97 13.63 14.56
CA TRP A 226 22.11 12.92 15.14
C TRP A 226 23.47 13.58 14.80
N GLU A 227 23.66 14.00 13.54
CA GLU A 227 24.88 14.69 13.10
C GLU A 227 25.03 16.08 13.75
N SER A 228 23.93 16.78 14.04
CA SER A 228 23.95 18.06 14.77
C SER A 228 24.54 17.94 16.18
N LYS A 229 24.54 16.72 16.74
CA LYS A 229 25.15 16.38 18.04
C LYS A 229 26.50 15.69 17.91
N GLY A 230 27.10 15.70 16.73
CA GLY A 230 28.41 15.13 16.46
C GLY A 230 28.40 13.61 16.24
N SER A 231 27.24 13.03 15.91
CA SER A 231 27.07 11.59 15.69
C SER A 231 27.60 10.75 16.85
N VAL A 232 27.28 11.15 18.08
CA VAL A 232 27.74 10.43 19.29
C VAL A 232 27.22 8.98 19.29
N LYS A 233 28.06 8.06 19.75
CA LYS A 233 27.84 6.62 19.65
C LYS A 233 27.08 6.01 20.83
N ALA A 234 27.00 6.74 21.93
CA ALA A 234 26.29 6.36 23.14
C ALA A 234 25.98 7.61 23.97
N GLY A 235 25.01 7.50 24.85
CA GLY A 235 24.57 8.57 25.74
C GLY A 235 23.05 8.54 25.96
N THR A 236 22.56 9.45 26.77
CA THR A 236 21.13 9.68 26.98
C THR A 236 20.44 10.14 25.70
N TRP A 237 19.11 9.98 25.61
CA TRP A 237 18.33 10.51 24.48
C TRP A 237 18.66 11.98 24.18
N LYS A 238 18.80 12.80 25.24
CA LYS A 238 19.14 14.22 25.13
C LYS A 238 20.58 14.48 24.68
N GLU A 239 21.52 13.65 25.07
CA GLU A 239 22.91 13.78 24.61
C GLU A 239 23.06 13.37 23.15
N VAL A 240 22.36 12.30 22.73
CA VAL A 240 22.45 11.74 21.38
C VAL A 240 21.70 12.57 20.34
N PHE A 241 20.50 13.05 20.66
CA PHE A 241 19.62 13.73 19.70
C PHE A 241 19.30 15.18 20.09
N GLY A 242 19.70 15.63 21.28
CA GLY A 242 19.34 16.95 21.83
C GLY A 242 18.08 16.93 22.68
N ASP A 243 17.77 18.04 23.34
CA ASP A 243 16.52 18.19 24.11
C ASP A 243 15.49 18.96 23.28
N THR A 244 14.81 18.24 22.37
CA THR A 244 13.84 18.82 21.44
C THR A 244 12.56 17.97 21.39
N PRO A 245 11.43 18.52 20.89
CA PRO A 245 10.23 17.72 20.63
C PRO A 245 10.49 16.48 19.75
N PHE A 246 11.38 16.58 18.75
CA PHE A 246 11.73 15.45 17.87
C PHE A 246 12.49 14.34 18.62
N THR A 247 13.29 14.69 19.62
CA THR A 247 13.94 13.67 20.47
C THR A 247 12.92 12.87 21.27
N LYS A 248 11.87 13.54 21.76
CA LYS A 248 10.75 12.87 22.45
C LYS A 248 9.97 11.98 21.47
N GLU A 249 9.80 12.41 20.22
CA GLU A 249 9.22 11.59 19.15
C GLU A 249 10.04 10.32 18.91
N PHE A 250 11.38 10.42 18.79
CA PHE A 250 12.24 9.24 18.62
C PHE A 250 12.13 8.28 19.80
N PHE A 251 12.11 8.83 21.02
CA PHE A 251 11.90 8.03 22.22
C PHE A 251 10.55 7.31 22.22
N MET A 252 9.45 8.02 21.92
CA MET A 252 8.11 7.43 21.88
C MET A 252 7.97 6.41 20.75
N ALA A 253 8.48 6.71 19.55
CA ALA A 253 8.49 5.79 18.41
C ALA A 253 9.19 4.48 18.76
N TRP A 254 10.32 4.54 19.48
CA TRP A 254 10.98 3.34 20.00
C TRP A 254 10.06 2.53 20.93
N GLN A 255 9.34 3.17 21.85
CA GLN A 255 8.48 2.44 22.80
C GLN A 255 7.28 1.78 22.12
N TYR A 256 6.63 2.48 21.19
CA TYR A 256 5.54 1.89 20.41
C TYR A 256 6.06 0.75 19.53
N ALA A 257 7.18 0.94 18.84
CA ALA A 257 7.78 -0.10 18.01
C ALA A 257 8.20 -1.34 18.83
N ASP A 258 8.81 -1.18 20.02
CA ASP A 258 9.15 -2.29 20.92
C ASP A 258 7.91 -3.04 21.42
N TYR A 259 6.82 -2.32 21.70
CA TYR A 259 5.56 -2.94 22.08
C TYR A 259 5.01 -3.82 20.95
N ILE A 260 4.91 -3.24 19.74
CA ILE A 260 4.32 -3.93 18.59
C ILE A 260 5.23 -5.06 18.12
N ASP A 261 6.56 -4.93 18.25
CA ASP A 261 7.51 -6.01 17.95
C ASP A 261 7.26 -7.24 18.84
N GLU A 262 6.91 -7.04 20.11
CA GLU A 262 6.55 -8.17 21.00
C GLU A 262 5.24 -8.84 20.57
N VAL A 263 4.23 -8.05 20.16
CA VAL A 263 2.97 -8.58 19.59
C VAL A 263 3.27 -9.38 18.31
N ALA A 264 4.04 -8.80 17.40
CA ALA A 264 4.45 -9.42 16.14
C ALA A 264 5.28 -10.68 16.36
N ARG A 265 6.24 -10.67 17.30
CA ARG A 265 7.08 -11.82 17.67
C ARG A 265 6.21 -12.99 18.15
N VAL A 266 5.32 -12.74 19.11
CA VAL A 266 4.42 -13.79 19.64
C VAL A 266 3.51 -14.32 18.53
N GLY A 267 3.00 -13.45 17.65
CA GLY A 267 2.21 -13.87 16.49
C GLY A 267 3.00 -14.75 15.52
N LYS A 268 4.21 -14.33 15.12
CA LYS A 268 5.07 -15.07 14.18
C LYS A 268 5.56 -16.41 14.75
N GLU A 269 5.72 -16.53 16.07
CA GLU A 269 6.01 -17.82 16.72
C GLU A 269 4.89 -18.85 16.52
N GLN A 270 3.65 -18.40 16.36
CA GLN A 270 2.50 -19.28 16.09
C GLN A 270 2.27 -19.48 14.59
N TYR A 271 2.39 -18.40 13.81
CA TYR A 271 2.20 -18.43 12.36
C TYR A 271 3.01 -17.32 11.69
N PRO A 272 4.10 -17.62 10.98
CA PRO A 272 5.05 -16.62 10.47
C PRO A 272 4.58 -15.93 9.19
N LEU A 273 3.32 -15.45 9.15
CA LEU A 273 2.83 -14.58 8.08
C LEU A 273 3.61 -13.27 8.04
N PRO A 274 3.73 -12.61 6.88
CA PRO A 274 4.29 -11.28 6.81
C PRO A 274 3.40 -10.28 7.57
N MET A 275 4.02 -9.32 8.22
CA MET A 275 3.38 -8.34 9.09
C MET A 275 3.80 -6.93 8.72
N PHE A 276 2.85 -5.99 8.79
CA PHE A 276 3.12 -4.58 8.57
C PHE A 276 2.44 -3.70 9.60
N VAL A 277 2.92 -2.47 9.75
CA VAL A 277 2.26 -1.43 10.55
C VAL A 277 2.00 -0.21 9.69
N ASN A 278 0.84 0.40 9.89
CA ASN A 278 0.39 1.57 9.14
C ASN A 278 0.60 2.87 9.91
N ALA A 279 0.70 3.97 9.17
CA ALA A 279 1.10 5.26 9.67
C ALA A 279 0.06 6.33 9.37
N TRP A 280 -0.52 6.90 10.44
CA TRP A 280 -1.16 8.21 10.37
C TRP A 280 -0.08 9.26 10.08
N LEU A 281 -0.08 9.75 8.84
CA LEU A 281 0.98 10.62 8.33
C LEU A 281 1.05 12.00 8.99
N VAL A 282 2.25 12.56 8.96
CA VAL A 282 2.47 13.99 9.16
C VAL A 282 1.75 14.78 8.06
N GLN A 283 0.97 15.79 8.44
CA GLN A 283 0.06 16.52 7.54
C GLN A 283 0.77 17.61 6.73
N TYR A 284 1.82 18.23 7.28
CA TYR A 284 2.63 19.23 6.60
C TYR A 284 4.08 19.29 7.15
N PRO A 285 5.08 19.75 6.37
CA PRO A 285 6.50 19.62 6.73
C PRO A 285 6.90 20.27 8.06
N GLU A 286 6.31 21.38 8.47
CA GLU A 286 6.67 22.09 9.71
C GLU A 286 5.92 21.56 10.94
N GLN A 287 5.04 20.57 10.78
CA GLN A 287 4.23 20.05 11.87
C GLN A 287 5.14 19.39 12.93
N LEU A 288 4.98 19.81 14.18
CA LEU A 288 5.71 19.29 15.32
C LEU A 288 5.06 18.02 15.88
N PRO A 289 5.84 17.15 16.55
CA PRO A 289 5.31 16.02 17.32
C PRO A 289 4.21 16.47 18.27
N GLY A 290 3.16 15.65 18.39
CA GLY A 290 1.91 15.96 19.10
C GLY A 290 0.85 16.65 18.23
N GLY A 291 1.24 17.23 17.08
CA GLY A 291 0.29 17.66 16.05
C GLY A 291 -0.24 16.50 15.18
N TYR A 292 0.48 15.38 15.16
CA TYR A 292 0.12 14.07 14.62
C TYR A 292 0.38 13.02 15.72
N PRO A 293 -0.07 11.76 15.58
CA PRO A 293 0.14 10.71 16.57
C PRO A 293 1.63 10.41 16.80
N THR A 294 2.22 11.02 17.81
CA THR A 294 3.61 10.77 18.22
C THR A 294 3.76 9.33 18.65
N GLY A 295 4.68 8.61 18.02
CA GLY A 295 4.88 7.19 18.24
C GLY A 295 4.52 6.34 17.03
N GLY A 296 3.69 6.83 16.10
CA GLY A 296 3.38 6.13 14.85
C GLY A 296 4.59 6.01 13.91
N PRO A 297 4.57 5.03 12.96
CA PRO A 297 5.69 4.76 12.04
C PRO A 297 5.78 5.75 10.87
N VAL A 298 5.68 7.06 11.16
CA VAL A 298 5.82 8.10 10.13
C VAL A 298 7.21 8.06 9.49
N SER A 299 7.34 8.55 8.25
CA SER A 299 8.60 8.51 7.49
C SER A 299 9.79 9.12 8.22
N ARG A 300 9.57 10.10 9.10
CA ARG A 300 10.60 10.76 9.93
C ARG A 300 11.27 9.85 10.96
N VAL A 301 10.62 8.76 11.35
CA VAL A 301 11.09 7.83 12.38
C VAL A 301 11.22 6.39 11.87
N ILE A 302 11.20 6.19 10.55
CA ILE A 302 11.36 4.89 9.89
C ILE A 302 12.59 4.13 10.41
N ASP A 303 13.72 4.82 10.60
CA ASP A 303 14.96 4.22 11.10
C ASP A 303 14.83 3.74 12.56
N ILE A 304 14.07 4.48 13.37
CA ILE A 304 13.80 4.10 14.77
C ILE A 304 12.99 2.80 14.80
N TYR A 305 11.95 2.70 13.95
CA TYR A 305 11.12 1.50 13.82
C TYR A 305 11.92 0.31 13.28
N LYS A 306 12.73 0.50 12.23
CA LYS A 306 13.58 -0.55 11.66
C LYS A 306 14.61 -1.08 12.66
N ALA A 307 15.10 -0.23 13.56
CA ALA A 307 15.97 -0.66 14.66
C ALA A 307 15.20 -1.38 15.78
N ALA A 308 14.05 -0.86 16.18
CA ALA A 308 13.29 -1.38 17.32
C ALA A 308 12.60 -2.71 16.99
N ALA A 309 11.89 -2.79 15.86
CA ALA A 309 10.97 -3.86 15.53
C ALA A 309 11.51 -4.80 14.45
N GLY A 310 12.22 -5.85 14.86
CA GLY A 310 12.83 -6.83 13.95
C GLY A 310 11.87 -7.89 13.40
N HIS A 311 10.66 -7.98 13.96
CA HIS A 311 9.60 -8.90 13.54
C HIS A 311 8.52 -8.23 12.70
N LEU A 312 8.66 -6.94 12.38
CA LEU A 312 7.80 -6.24 11.41
C LEU A 312 8.50 -6.21 10.05
N ASP A 313 7.79 -6.62 9.00
CA ASP A 313 8.38 -6.73 7.66
C ASP A 313 8.26 -5.41 6.89
N ILE A 314 7.17 -4.66 7.08
CA ILE A 314 6.84 -3.47 6.30
C ILE A 314 6.31 -2.35 7.20
N LEU A 315 6.79 -1.12 6.96
CA LEU A 315 6.18 0.11 7.48
C LEU A 315 5.44 0.78 6.33
N THR A 316 4.19 1.15 6.52
CA THR A 316 3.32 1.60 5.42
C THR A 316 2.67 2.96 5.68
N PRO A 317 2.44 3.76 4.63
CA PRO A 317 1.71 5.01 4.75
C PRO A 317 0.21 4.87 4.49
N ASP A 318 -0.60 5.57 5.29
CA ASP A 318 -2.03 5.76 5.01
C ASP A 318 -2.23 7.10 4.28
N ILE A 319 -2.42 7.03 2.96
CA ILE A 319 -2.25 8.20 2.09
C ILE A 319 -3.58 8.83 1.71
N TYR A 320 -4.04 9.75 2.56
CA TYR A 320 -5.17 10.65 2.28
C TYR A 320 -4.74 12.04 1.78
N LEU A 321 -3.45 12.37 1.90
CA LEU A 321 -2.89 13.64 1.44
C LEU A 321 -2.78 13.68 -0.10
N PRO A 322 -2.78 14.88 -0.70
CA PRO A 322 -2.68 15.02 -2.15
C PRO A 322 -1.28 14.67 -2.67
N ASP A 323 -0.22 14.90 -1.89
CA ASP A 323 1.18 14.72 -2.31
C ASP A 323 1.63 13.25 -2.33
N PHE A 324 0.91 12.44 -3.10
CA PHE A 324 1.06 11.00 -3.17
C PHE A 324 2.47 10.58 -3.60
N LYS A 325 3.02 11.21 -4.67
CA LYS A 325 4.34 10.87 -5.24
C LYS A 325 5.47 11.01 -4.21
N ARG A 326 5.50 12.10 -3.44
CA ARG A 326 6.52 12.28 -2.39
C ARG A 326 6.35 11.22 -1.30
N ILE A 327 5.13 11.01 -0.83
CA ILE A 327 4.87 10.10 0.30
C ILE A 327 5.25 8.66 -0.05
N VAL A 328 4.87 8.15 -1.23
CA VAL A 328 5.28 6.78 -1.62
C VAL A 328 6.80 6.63 -1.73
N ALA A 329 7.50 7.67 -2.19
CA ALA A 329 8.96 7.68 -2.28
C ALA A 329 9.64 7.66 -0.90
N GLU A 330 9.02 8.23 0.13
CA GLU A 330 9.56 8.22 1.50
C GLU A 330 9.48 6.85 2.16
N TYR A 331 8.53 6.00 1.76
CA TYR A 331 8.34 4.65 2.30
C TYR A 331 8.95 3.54 1.44
N HIS A 332 9.15 3.76 0.14
CA HIS A 332 9.86 2.80 -0.71
C HIS A 332 11.38 2.91 -0.50
N ARG A 333 11.95 2.00 0.29
CA ARG A 333 13.37 1.97 0.64
C ARG A 333 13.99 0.59 0.37
N PRO A 334 15.32 0.47 0.23
CA PRO A 334 15.98 -0.83 0.07
C PRO A 334 15.71 -1.83 1.21
N ASP A 335 15.37 -1.34 2.40
CA ASP A 335 15.03 -2.10 3.61
C ASP A 335 13.52 -2.12 3.91
N ASN A 336 12.68 -1.53 3.05
CA ASN A 336 11.24 -1.43 3.24
C ASN A 336 10.50 -1.55 1.90
N PRO A 337 9.89 -2.72 1.60
CA PRO A 337 9.00 -2.81 0.43
C PRO A 337 7.84 -1.82 0.56
N LEU A 338 7.26 -1.44 -0.57
CA LEU A 338 6.14 -0.51 -0.56
C LEU A 338 4.80 -1.27 -0.57
N LEU A 339 3.97 -0.98 0.43
CA LEU A 339 2.56 -1.36 0.50
C LEU A 339 1.76 -0.11 0.88
N ILE A 340 0.65 0.14 0.21
CA ILE A 340 -0.29 1.23 0.54
C ILE A 340 -1.59 0.57 1.02
N PRO A 341 -1.76 0.36 2.34
CA PRO A 341 -2.94 -0.31 2.89
C PRO A 341 -4.17 0.61 2.92
N GLU A 342 -3.96 1.93 2.98
CA GLU A 342 -5.04 2.91 2.92
C GLU A 342 -4.70 4.04 1.92
N SER A 343 -5.68 4.41 1.09
CA SER A 343 -5.62 5.61 0.26
C SER A 343 -7.01 6.10 -0.15
N THR A 344 -7.05 7.28 -0.79
CA THR A 344 -8.23 7.73 -1.53
C THR A 344 -8.49 6.81 -2.73
N MET A 345 -9.74 6.78 -3.20
CA MET A 345 -10.20 5.93 -4.32
C MET A 345 -9.76 6.44 -5.71
N GLU A 346 -8.64 7.14 -5.80
CA GLU A 346 -8.08 7.60 -7.07
C GLU A 346 -7.34 6.45 -7.77
N PRO A 347 -7.87 5.88 -8.88
CA PRO A 347 -7.29 4.68 -9.49
C PRO A 347 -5.84 4.88 -9.97
N GLY A 348 -5.48 6.09 -10.40
CA GLY A 348 -4.13 6.39 -10.88
C GLY A 348 -3.03 6.20 -9.84
N ARG A 349 -3.37 6.28 -8.56
CA ARG A 349 -2.42 6.03 -7.46
C ARG A 349 -1.92 4.58 -7.46
N ALA A 350 -2.78 3.61 -7.76
CA ALA A 350 -2.41 2.21 -7.88
C ALA A 350 -1.43 1.97 -9.05
N PHE A 351 -1.75 2.52 -10.24
CA PHE A 351 -0.87 2.42 -11.41
C PHE A 351 0.53 2.99 -11.13
N TYR A 352 0.58 4.17 -10.50
CA TYR A 352 1.84 4.81 -10.13
C TYR A 352 2.63 4.00 -9.11
N ALA A 353 1.98 3.54 -8.04
CA ALA A 353 2.63 2.77 -6.98
C ALA A 353 3.23 1.46 -7.52
N PHE A 354 2.49 0.72 -8.35
CA PHE A 354 2.97 -0.53 -8.93
C PHE A 354 4.11 -0.34 -9.93
N ALA A 355 4.02 0.67 -10.80
CA ALA A 355 4.94 0.83 -11.91
C ALA A 355 6.19 1.68 -11.60
N GLU A 356 6.09 2.71 -10.75
CA GLU A 356 7.23 3.56 -10.40
C GLU A 356 7.96 3.09 -9.13
N HIS A 357 7.23 2.45 -8.20
CA HIS A 357 7.76 2.07 -6.88
C HIS A 357 7.65 0.58 -6.56
N ASP A 358 7.40 -0.28 -7.56
CA ASP A 358 7.36 -1.73 -7.39
C ASP A 358 6.47 -2.20 -6.22
N ALA A 359 5.40 -1.46 -5.89
CA ALA A 359 4.58 -1.74 -4.72
C ALA A 359 4.03 -3.18 -4.75
N ILE A 360 4.00 -3.84 -3.60
CA ILE A 360 3.42 -5.19 -3.47
C ILE A 360 1.89 -5.15 -3.38
N GLY A 361 1.33 -4.00 -3.01
CA GLY A 361 -0.10 -3.84 -2.82
C GLY A 361 -0.58 -2.40 -2.75
N PHE A 362 -1.84 -2.21 -3.14
CA PHE A 362 -2.57 -0.95 -3.01
C PHE A 362 -4.02 -1.25 -2.61
N ALA A 363 -4.48 -0.62 -1.53
CA ALA A 363 -5.83 -0.75 -1.00
C ALA A 363 -6.41 0.64 -0.67
N PRO A 364 -7.39 1.15 -1.43
CA PRO A 364 -8.18 2.29 -1.02
C PRO A 364 -9.14 1.90 0.12
N PHE A 365 -9.36 2.82 1.04
CA PHE A 365 -10.20 2.61 2.23
C PHE A 365 -11.70 2.76 1.92
N ALA A 366 -12.55 2.07 2.68
CA ALA A 366 -14.01 2.05 2.52
C ALA A 366 -14.47 1.56 1.14
N ILE A 367 -13.76 0.61 0.55
CA ILE A 367 -13.91 0.20 -0.85
C ILE A 367 -15.34 -0.27 -1.18
N GLU A 368 -16.06 -0.82 -0.20
CA GLU A 368 -17.42 -1.32 -0.38
C GLU A 368 -18.46 -0.23 -0.68
N ASP A 369 -18.18 1.04 -0.36
CA ASP A 369 -19.06 2.16 -0.71
C ASP A 369 -19.06 2.43 -2.22
N GLU A 370 -17.99 2.06 -2.92
CA GLU A 370 -17.76 2.37 -4.33
C GLU A 370 -17.99 1.18 -5.26
N GLY A 371 -18.87 0.26 -4.86
CA GLY A 371 -19.26 -0.91 -5.68
C GLY A 371 -19.81 -0.59 -7.07
N GLU A 372 -20.16 0.67 -7.34
CA GLU A 372 -20.66 1.15 -8.62
C GLU A 372 -19.71 2.18 -9.29
N HIS A 373 -18.52 2.43 -8.72
CA HIS A 373 -17.57 3.41 -9.25
C HIS A 373 -16.90 2.91 -10.54
N PHE A 374 -17.58 3.11 -11.66
CA PHE A 374 -17.22 2.53 -12.96
C PHE A 374 -15.75 2.74 -13.35
N LEU A 375 -15.21 3.95 -13.18
CA LEU A 375 -13.82 4.25 -13.53
C LEU A 375 -12.82 3.44 -12.69
N LEU A 376 -13.08 3.24 -11.39
CA LEU A 376 -12.22 2.48 -10.49
C LEU A 376 -12.24 1.00 -10.87
N ILE A 377 -13.45 0.45 -11.04
CA ILE A 377 -13.68 -0.95 -11.44
C ILE A 377 -12.95 -1.27 -12.75
N LYS A 378 -13.09 -0.40 -13.77
CA LYS A 378 -12.43 -0.56 -15.08
C LYS A 378 -10.93 -0.32 -15.04
N SER A 379 -10.45 0.51 -14.12
CA SER A 379 -9.01 0.68 -13.89
C SER A 379 -8.40 -0.57 -13.25
N TYR A 380 -9.12 -1.20 -12.32
CA TYR A 380 -8.69 -2.43 -11.66
C TYR A 380 -8.75 -3.63 -12.61
N GLU A 381 -9.71 -3.66 -13.53
CA GLU A 381 -9.74 -4.63 -14.65
C GLU A 381 -8.44 -4.58 -15.45
N VAL A 382 -7.99 -3.39 -15.85
CA VAL A 382 -6.71 -3.22 -16.56
C VAL A 382 -5.51 -3.66 -15.71
N LEU A 383 -5.51 -3.39 -14.40
CA LEU A 383 -4.45 -3.87 -13.51
C LEU A 383 -4.43 -5.41 -13.40
N GLN A 384 -5.60 -6.06 -13.38
CA GLN A 384 -5.70 -7.52 -13.41
C GLN A 384 -5.15 -8.09 -14.72
N GLU A 385 -5.52 -7.52 -15.87
CA GLU A 385 -4.98 -7.92 -17.18
C GLU A 385 -3.46 -7.82 -17.22
N LEU A 386 -2.89 -6.81 -16.56
CA LEU A 386 -1.45 -6.53 -16.55
C LEU A 386 -0.69 -7.15 -15.38
N GLN A 387 -1.36 -7.80 -14.44
CA GLN A 387 -0.78 -8.26 -13.18
C GLN A 387 0.48 -9.11 -13.40
N SER A 388 0.41 -10.06 -14.34
CA SER A 388 1.54 -10.95 -14.67
C SER A 388 2.75 -10.20 -15.23
N LEU A 389 2.52 -9.12 -16.00
CA LEU A 389 3.60 -8.28 -16.53
C LEU A 389 4.17 -7.38 -15.44
N ILE A 390 3.33 -6.76 -14.61
CA ILE A 390 3.79 -5.95 -13.48
C ILE A 390 4.71 -6.79 -12.58
N ILE A 391 4.25 -7.98 -12.17
CA ILE A 391 5.05 -8.93 -11.39
C ILE A 391 6.38 -9.26 -12.07
N ARG A 392 6.36 -9.52 -13.39
CA ARG A 392 7.56 -9.90 -14.14
C ARG A 392 8.60 -8.79 -14.23
N TYR A 393 8.16 -7.53 -14.28
CA TYR A 393 9.04 -6.38 -14.50
C TYR A 393 9.32 -5.57 -13.23
N GLN A 394 8.73 -5.92 -12.08
CA GLN A 394 9.10 -5.35 -10.78
C GLN A 394 10.61 -5.44 -10.52
N GLY A 395 11.21 -4.32 -10.09
CA GLY A 395 12.63 -4.25 -9.74
C GLY A 395 13.59 -4.33 -10.93
N THR A 396 13.09 -4.34 -12.17
CA THR A 396 13.92 -4.38 -13.38
C THR A 396 14.33 -2.99 -13.89
N GLY A 397 13.70 -1.93 -13.38
CA GLY A 397 13.85 -0.56 -13.88
C GLY A 397 13.22 -0.30 -15.25
N LYS A 398 12.42 -1.25 -15.77
CA LYS A 398 11.75 -1.16 -17.09
C LYS A 398 10.30 -0.67 -17.02
N MET A 399 9.77 -0.47 -15.82
CA MET A 399 8.44 0.11 -15.61
C MET A 399 8.56 1.57 -15.23
N ARG A 400 7.55 2.38 -15.62
CA ARG A 400 7.38 3.77 -15.20
C ARG A 400 5.92 4.07 -14.91
N GLY A 401 5.67 4.78 -13.81
CA GLY A 401 4.33 5.22 -13.42
C GLY A 401 3.99 6.60 -13.98
N ILE A 402 2.78 6.73 -14.53
CA ILE A 402 2.19 7.99 -14.99
C ILE A 402 1.13 8.40 -13.99
N LEU A 403 1.24 9.60 -13.45
CA LEU A 403 0.23 10.19 -12.58
C LEU A 403 0.35 11.71 -12.67
N LYS A 404 -0.57 12.38 -13.36
CA LYS A 404 -0.60 13.84 -13.43
C LYS A 404 -0.88 14.40 -12.04
N TYR A 405 -0.03 15.31 -11.57
CA TYR A 405 -0.23 15.99 -10.30
C TYR A 405 -0.29 17.51 -10.49
N GLY A 406 -1.31 18.17 -9.95
CA GLY A 406 -1.51 19.61 -10.08
C GLY A 406 -1.50 20.08 -11.56
N ASP A 407 -0.72 21.13 -11.81
CA ASP A 407 -0.56 21.75 -13.13
C ASP A 407 0.61 21.15 -13.95
N GLU A 408 1.08 19.95 -13.60
CA GLU A 408 2.08 19.22 -14.38
C GLU A 408 1.58 19.04 -15.82
N MET A 409 2.39 19.48 -16.79
CA MET A 409 2.06 19.42 -18.23
C MET A 409 2.74 18.24 -18.93
N GLU A 410 3.84 17.72 -18.37
CA GLU A 410 4.59 16.62 -18.97
C GLU A 410 5.41 15.83 -17.95
N GLN A 411 5.71 14.57 -18.28
CA GLN A 411 6.71 13.73 -17.62
C GLN A 411 7.68 13.18 -18.67
N VAL A 412 8.96 13.11 -18.32
CA VAL A 412 10.01 12.60 -19.23
C VAL A 412 10.67 11.38 -18.61
N PHE A 413 10.69 10.30 -19.39
CA PHE A 413 11.15 8.98 -18.96
C PHE A 413 12.31 8.51 -19.85
N PRO A 414 13.55 8.56 -19.33
CA PRO A 414 14.67 7.94 -20.03
C PRO A 414 14.58 6.42 -19.95
N PHE A 415 14.74 5.77 -21.10
CA PHE A 415 15.02 4.35 -21.26
C PHE A 415 16.39 4.21 -21.95
N LYS A 416 16.86 2.97 -22.18
CA LYS A 416 18.21 2.72 -22.67
C LYS A 416 18.56 3.45 -23.98
N ASP A 417 17.77 3.24 -25.03
CA ASP A 417 18.01 3.82 -26.36
C ASP A 417 17.02 4.94 -26.72
N TYR A 418 15.97 5.10 -25.92
CA TYR A 418 14.86 6.00 -26.16
C TYR A 418 14.58 6.89 -24.95
N THR A 419 14.00 8.06 -25.21
CA THR A 419 13.34 8.88 -24.21
C THR A 419 11.86 9.00 -24.56
N LEU A 420 10.99 8.66 -23.62
CA LEU A 420 9.55 8.82 -23.77
C LEU A 420 9.12 10.09 -23.04
N LYS A 421 8.40 10.97 -23.73
CA LYS A 421 7.81 12.18 -23.18
C LYS A 421 6.29 12.02 -23.12
N VAL A 422 5.75 11.97 -21.92
CA VAL A 422 4.30 11.97 -21.66
C VAL A 422 3.82 13.41 -21.54
N VAL A 423 2.77 13.78 -22.26
CA VAL A 423 2.18 15.12 -22.25
C VAL A 423 0.72 15.05 -21.87
N TYR A 424 0.30 15.98 -21.01
CA TYR A 424 -1.06 16.15 -20.53
C TYR A 424 -1.70 17.35 -21.23
N GLU A 425 -2.81 17.13 -21.92
CA GLU A 425 -3.46 18.18 -22.72
C GLU A 425 -4.57 18.92 -21.96
N LYS A 426 -5.23 18.22 -21.03
CA LYS A 426 -6.37 18.76 -20.28
C LYS A 426 -6.04 18.79 -18.81
N ASN A 427 -6.05 19.99 -18.22
CA ASN A 427 -5.67 20.16 -16.82
C ASN A 427 -6.68 19.56 -15.83
N ASN A 428 -7.96 19.48 -16.23
CA ASN A 428 -9.07 19.09 -15.35
C ASN A 428 -9.48 17.61 -15.48
N GLU A 429 -8.78 16.81 -16.29
CA GLU A 429 -9.03 15.37 -16.42
C GLU A 429 -7.89 14.57 -15.76
N PRO A 430 -8.19 13.46 -15.07
CA PRO A 430 -7.21 12.59 -14.48
C PRO A 430 -6.45 11.94 -15.62
N ALA A 431 -5.13 12.06 -15.59
CA ALA A 431 -4.24 11.40 -16.51
C ALA A 431 -3.28 10.55 -15.71
N TYR A 432 -3.35 9.24 -15.94
CA TYR A 432 -2.57 8.26 -15.19
C TYR A 432 -2.44 6.97 -15.99
N GLY A 433 -1.47 6.16 -15.62
CA GLY A 433 -1.14 4.94 -16.34
C GLY A 433 0.21 4.37 -15.95
N LEU A 434 0.70 3.47 -16.77
CA LEU A 434 2.03 2.88 -16.66
C LEU A 434 2.64 2.63 -18.04
N ILE A 435 3.96 2.54 -18.07
CA ILE A 435 4.74 2.13 -19.24
C ILE A 435 5.59 0.94 -18.81
N ILE A 436 5.66 -0.10 -19.64
CA ILE A 436 6.57 -1.24 -19.46
C ILE A 436 7.38 -1.42 -20.75
N GLN A 437 8.71 -1.35 -20.66
CA GLN A 437 9.58 -1.69 -21.78
C GLN A 437 9.70 -3.22 -21.88
N THR A 438 8.91 -3.85 -22.76
CA THR A 438 8.84 -5.31 -22.87
C THR A 438 10.02 -5.89 -23.66
N ASP A 439 10.51 -5.15 -24.64
CA ASP A 439 11.75 -5.41 -25.40
C ASP A 439 12.48 -4.07 -25.64
N ILE A 440 13.69 -4.10 -26.21
CA ILE A 440 14.48 -2.89 -26.50
C ILE A 440 13.69 -1.89 -27.34
N ASP A 441 12.96 -2.39 -28.34
CA ASP A 441 12.19 -1.63 -29.32
C ASP A 441 10.66 -1.84 -29.15
N GLU A 442 10.22 -2.31 -27.97
CA GLU A 442 8.81 -2.60 -27.69
C GLU A 442 8.39 -2.06 -26.32
N PHE A 443 7.32 -1.28 -26.31
CA PHE A 443 6.72 -0.70 -25.11
C PHE A 443 5.26 -1.10 -25.00
N LEU A 444 4.85 -1.49 -23.81
CA LEU A 444 3.46 -1.53 -23.39
C LEU A 444 3.14 -0.21 -22.69
N VAL A 445 2.04 0.44 -23.06
CA VAL A 445 1.53 1.64 -22.40
C VAL A 445 0.09 1.35 -22.00
N ALA A 446 -0.25 1.54 -20.73
CA ALA A 446 -1.62 1.44 -20.25
C ALA A 446 -2.02 2.70 -19.50
N GLY A 447 -3.25 3.19 -19.69
CA GLY A 447 -3.67 4.44 -19.06
C GLY A 447 -4.68 5.24 -19.90
N MET A 448 -4.85 6.50 -19.51
CA MET A 448 -5.78 7.44 -20.16
C MET A 448 -5.33 8.90 -20.07
N ASN A 449 -5.88 9.73 -20.96
CA ASN A 449 -5.80 11.19 -20.97
C ASN A 449 -4.38 11.77 -21.07
N PHE A 450 -3.48 11.08 -21.79
CA PHE A 450 -2.15 11.60 -22.10
C PHE A 450 -1.69 11.17 -23.50
N LYS A 451 -0.64 11.83 -23.98
CA LYS A 451 0.09 11.47 -25.21
C LYS A 451 1.51 11.06 -24.87
N VAL A 452 2.03 10.05 -25.56
CA VAL A 452 3.42 9.63 -25.46
C VAL A 452 4.13 9.95 -26.76
N PHE A 453 5.17 10.76 -26.68
CA PHE A 453 6.12 11.00 -27.74
C PHE A 453 7.39 10.21 -27.47
N ILE A 454 8.10 9.81 -28.52
CA ILE A 454 9.34 9.07 -28.41
C ILE A 454 10.45 9.78 -29.18
N SER A 455 11.64 9.84 -28.59
CA SER A 455 12.86 10.29 -29.25
C SER A 455 14.00 9.29 -29.04
N ALA A 456 14.96 9.26 -29.96
CA ALA A 456 16.21 8.55 -29.74
C ALA A 456 17.06 9.33 -28.73
N ASN A 457 17.85 8.63 -27.92
CA ASN A 457 18.81 9.28 -27.01
C ASN A 457 20.00 9.90 -27.76
N ASP A 458 20.32 9.39 -28.95
CA ASP A 458 21.30 10.00 -29.86
C ASP A 458 20.68 11.23 -30.54
N PRO A 459 21.23 12.45 -30.34
CA PRO A 459 20.67 13.68 -30.90
C PRO A 459 20.76 13.76 -32.44
N ASN A 460 21.54 12.89 -33.09
CA ASN A 460 21.63 12.82 -34.55
C ASN A 460 20.62 11.85 -35.17
N LYS A 461 19.80 11.18 -34.35
CA LYS A 461 18.83 10.20 -34.81
C LYS A 461 17.44 10.57 -34.33
N ILE A 462 16.44 9.98 -34.97
CA ILE A 462 15.03 10.23 -34.63
C ILE A 462 14.39 8.91 -34.22
N GLY A 463 13.71 8.90 -33.07
CA GLY A 463 12.87 7.79 -32.64
C GLY A 463 11.46 7.96 -33.21
N TYR A 464 10.86 6.87 -33.67
CA TYR A 464 9.49 6.85 -34.18
C TYR A 464 8.74 5.62 -33.69
N PHE A 465 7.41 5.72 -33.66
CA PHE A 465 6.55 4.55 -33.56
C PHE A 465 6.50 3.83 -34.91
N GLU A 466 6.70 2.51 -34.91
CA GLU A 466 6.51 1.64 -36.08
C GLU A 466 5.05 1.21 -36.18
N GLN A 467 4.50 0.72 -35.06
CA GLN A 467 3.15 0.20 -34.95
C GLN A 467 2.63 0.45 -33.55
N ILE A 468 1.34 0.79 -33.43
CA ILE A 468 0.66 0.94 -32.15
C ILE A 468 -0.61 0.11 -32.20
N TRP A 469 -0.65 -0.97 -31.43
CA TRP A 469 -1.82 -1.84 -31.30
C TRP A 469 -2.60 -1.48 -30.05
N GLU A 470 -3.91 -1.29 -30.17
CA GLU A 470 -4.83 -1.27 -29.04
C GLU A 470 -5.30 -2.70 -28.75
N GLY A 471 -5.41 -3.08 -27.47
CA GLY A 471 -5.82 -4.43 -27.08
C GLY A 471 -5.94 -4.63 -25.58
N GLY A 472 -5.67 -5.84 -25.14
CA GLY A 472 -5.66 -6.25 -23.74
C GLY A 472 -4.98 -7.59 -23.54
N TYR A 473 -5.08 -8.14 -22.32
CA TYR A 473 -4.58 -9.46 -22.01
C TYR A 473 -5.70 -10.36 -21.48
N GLU A 474 -5.81 -11.55 -22.04
CA GLU A 474 -6.72 -12.59 -21.56
C GLU A 474 -5.89 -13.81 -21.19
N ALA A 475 -6.01 -14.29 -19.95
CA ALA A 475 -5.20 -15.40 -19.43
C ALA A 475 -3.68 -15.24 -19.66
N GLY A 476 -3.17 -14.00 -19.62
CA GLY A 476 -1.76 -13.68 -19.83
C GLY A 476 -1.32 -13.61 -21.31
N GLU A 477 -2.23 -13.82 -22.27
CA GLU A 477 -1.95 -13.73 -23.70
C GLU A 477 -2.48 -12.41 -24.28
N TRP A 478 -1.70 -11.80 -25.18
CA TRP A 478 -2.08 -10.56 -25.84
C TRP A 478 -3.25 -10.77 -26.81
N SER A 479 -4.32 -10.01 -26.61
CA SER A 479 -5.50 -9.97 -27.49
C SER A 479 -5.57 -8.60 -28.18
N SER A 480 -5.31 -8.57 -29.49
CA SER A 480 -5.34 -7.33 -30.28
C SER A 480 -6.77 -6.95 -30.64
N ALA A 481 -7.16 -5.70 -30.37
CA ALA A 481 -8.42 -5.14 -30.83
C ALA A 481 -8.29 -4.49 -32.22
N ARG A 482 -7.34 -3.55 -32.37
CA ARG A 482 -7.07 -2.88 -33.66
C ARG A 482 -5.67 -2.28 -33.72
N LEU A 483 -5.16 -2.13 -34.94
CA LEU A 483 -3.96 -1.35 -35.23
C LEU A 483 -4.33 0.12 -35.40
N LEU A 484 -3.73 1.00 -34.61
CA LEU A 484 -3.88 2.45 -34.73
C LEU A 484 -2.86 2.98 -35.75
N ASN A 485 -3.28 3.94 -36.57
CA ASN A 485 -2.44 4.62 -37.55
C ASN A 485 -3.06 5.98 -37.90
N GLY A 486 -2.50 6.73 -38.86
CA GLY A 486 -3.11 7.97 -39.34
C GLY A 486 -3.29 8.99 -38.21
N ASP A 487 -4.46 9.64 -38.18
CA ASP A 487 -4.78 10.68 -37.20
C ASP A 487 -4.75 10.16 -35.76
N GLU A 488 -5.09 8.88 -35.53
CA GLU A 488 -5.07 8.23 -34.21
C GLU A 488 -3.66 8.15 -33.60
N THR A 489 -2.62 8.33 -34.40
CA THR A 489 -1.20 8.29 -33.98
C THR A 489 -0.43 9.56 -34.37
N TRP A 490 -1.13 10.59 -34.87
CA TRP A 490 -0.53 11.75 -35.53
C TRP A 490 0.50 11.34 -36.59
N HIS A 491 0.12 10.38 -37.43
CA HIS A 491 0.97 9.77 -38.45
C HIS A 491 2.27 9.18 -37.87
N ASN A 492 2.15 8.34 -36.84
CA ASN A 492 3.24 7.69 -36.09
C ASN A 492 4.13 8.62 -35.23
N TYR A 493 3.70 9.86 -35.02
CA TYR A 493 4.44 10.83 -34.21
C TYR A 493 4.18 10.66 -32.70
N ALA A 494 3.00 10.15 -32.32
CA ALA A 494 2.62 9.97 -30.93
C ALA A 494 1.72 8.75 -30.71
N LEU A 495 1.80 8.17 -29.52
CA LEU A 495 0.76 7.30 -28.97
C LEU A 495 -0.23 8.17 -28.22
N ILE A 496 -1.51 8.13 -28.60
CA ILE A 496 -2.58 8.90 -27.94
C ILE A 496 -3.39 7.94 -27.06
N ALA A 497 -3.18 8.01 -25.74
CA ALA A 497 -3.88 7.17 -24.78
C ALA A 497 -5.24 7.78 -24.42
N VAL A 498 -6.22 7.65 -25.33
CA VAL A 498 -7.59 8.13 -25.09
C VAL A 498 -8.34 7.20 -24.11
N GLY A 499 -7.90 5.96 -23.97
CA GLY A 499 -8.54 4.94 -23.16
C GLY A 499 -9.62 4.13 -23.90
N ARG A 500 -10.20 3.13 -23.21
CA ARG A 500 -11.35 2.36 -23.68
C ARG A 500 -12.63 3.19 -23.52
N LEU A 501 -13.47 3.20 -24.55
CA LEU A 501 -14.71 3.99 -24.58
C LEU A 501 -15.94 3.09 -24.38
N TYR A 502 -16.80 3.47 -23.44
CA TYR A 502 -18.06 2.80 -23.13
C TYR A 502 -19.25 3.72 -23.40
N ASP A 503 -20.36 3.16 -23.88
CA ASP A 503 -21.61 3.91 -24.07
C ASP A 503 -22.24 4.19 -22.69
N SER A 504 -22.62 5.43 -22.40
CA SER A 504 -23.20 5.81 -21.10
C SER A 504 -24.50 5.06 -20.73
N SER A 505 -25.18 4.45 -21.69
CA SER A 505 -26.36 3.61 -21.44
C SER A 505 -26.04 2.22 -20.88
N GLU A 506 -24.78 1.79 -20.97
CA GLU A 506 -24.29 0.53 -20.40
C GLU A 506 -23.83 0.70 -18.94
N VAL A 507 -23.84 1.95 -18.44
CA VAL A 507 -23.37 2.31 -17.11
C VAL A 507 -24.58 2.73 -16.26
N ASN A 508 -24.86 1.99 -15.19
CA ASN A 508 -25.85 2.44 -14.19
C ASN A 508 -25.36 3.77 -13.61
N ALA A 509 -26.21 4.79 -13.66
CA ALA A 509 -25.85 6.15 -13.28
C ALA A 509 -25.61 6.26 -11.77
N SER A 510 -24.37 6.16 -11.32
CA SER A 510 -23.95 6.55 -9.97
C SER A 510 -22.50 7.09 -9.95
N LYS A 511 -22.22 7.88 -8.91
CA LYS A 511 -21.21 8.97 -8.83
C LYS A 511 -19.78 8.58 -9.24
N GLY A 512 -19.01 9.57 -9.73
CA GLY A 512 -17.58 9.41 -10.07
C GLY A 512 -17.19 9.82 -11.51
N PHE A 513 -18.08 10.48 -12.25
CA PHE A 513 -17.90 10.73 -13.68
C PHE A 513 -16.97 11.91 -14.00
N LEU A 514 -16.18 11.73 -15.05
CA LEU A 514 -15.69 12.81 -15.90
C LEU A 514 -16.20 12.59 -17.31
N GLU A 515 -16.88 13.60 -17.84
CA GLU A 515 -17.47 13.58 -19.16
C GLU A 515 -16.35 13.73 -20.20
N ALA A 516 -16.13 12.71 -21.03
CA ALA A 516 -15.22 12.84 -22.16
C ALA A 516 -15.94 13.54 -23.31
N GLU A 517 -15.70 14.84 -23.51
CA GLU A 517 -15.99 15.49 -24.79
C GLU A 517 -14.90 15.08 -25.79
N GLY A 518 -15.23 14.12 -26.65
CA GLY A 518 -14.43 13.82 -27.84
C GLY A 518 -14.95 14.63 -29.02
N GLU A 519 -14.16 15.58 -29.52
CA GLU A 519 -14.35 16.09 -30.88
C GLU A 519 -13.94 15.00 -31.88
N GLN A 520 -14.83 14.04 -32.13
CA GLN A 520 -14.79 13.31 -33.40
C GLN A 520 -15.54 14.14 -34.43
N ASN A 521 -14.83 14.96 -35.18
CA ASN A 521 -15.35 15.66 -36.36
C ASN A 521 -15.63 14.67 -37.49
N PHE A 522 -16.70 13.87 -37.35
CA PHE A 522 -17.41 13.24 -38.46
C PHE A 522 -18.91 13.28 -38.14
N THR A 523 -19.59 14.31 -38.63
CA THR A 523 -21.04 14.47 -38.47
C THR A 523 -21.79 13.43 -39.29
N TYR A 524 -22.63 12.62 -38.64
CA TYR A 524 -24.09 12.50 -38.87
C TYR A 524 -24.69 11.38 -37.99
N SER A 525 -25.38 11.75 -36.89
CA SER A 525 -26.62 11.10 -36.39
C SER A 525 -27.00 11.64 -35.01
N TYR A 526 -28.30 11.90 -34.82
CA TYR A 526 -28.96 12.34 -33.59
C TYR A 526 -29.03 11.21 -32.56
N ALA A 527 -28.09 11.21 -31.62
CA ALA A 527 -28.26 10.85 -30.21
C ALA A 527 -26.99 11.26 -29.47
N SER A 528 -27.10 12.16 -28.49
CA SER A 528 -25.99 12.51 -27.59
C SER A 528 -25.67 11.33 -26.66
N ARG A 529 -25.12 10.24 -27.21
CA ARG A 529 -24.58 9.15 -26.39
C ARG A 529 -23.25 9.65 -25.85
N LYS A 530 -23.22 9.97 -24.56
CA LYS A 530 -21.98 10.33 -23.88
C LYS A 530 -21.12 9.06 -23.82
N LYS A 531 -19.85 9.18 -24.21
CA LYS A 531 -18.87 8.09 -24.05
C LYS A 531 -18.10 8.31 -22.77
N ILE A 532 -17.85 7.24 -22.01
CA ILE A 532 -17.02 7.26 -20.80
C ILE A 532 -15.68 6.63 -21.16
N ALA A 533 -14.59 7.35 -20.90
CA ALA A 533 -13.24 6.85 -21.08
C ALA A 533 -12.74 6.16 -19.81
N THR A 534 -12.10 5.01 -19.98
CA THR A 534 -11.42 4.22 -18.93
C THR A 534 -10.02 3.82 -19.42
N PRO A 535 -9.08 3.36 -18.59
CA PRO A 535 -7.73 3.09 -19.07
C PRO A 535 -7.73 2.09 -20.24
N GLY A 536 -6.95 2.37 -21.26
CA GLY A 536 -6.69 1.46 -22.39
C GLY A 536 -5.34 0.79 -22.27
N ILE A 537 -5.10 -0.25 -23.06
CA ILE A 537 -3.81 -0.94 -23.14
C ILE A 537 -3.34 -0.88 -24.59
N TYR A 538 -2.10 -0.43 -24.77
CA TYR A 538 -1.48 -0.19 -26.05
C TYR A 538 -0.13 -0.90 -26.11
N LYS A 539 0.13 -1.61 -27.21
CA LYS A 539 1.42 -2.25 -27.48
C LYS A 539 2.07 -1.55 -28.66
N ALA A 540 3.20 -0.90 -28.39
CA ALA A 540 3.90 -0.05 -29.34
C ALA A 540 5.26 -0.65 -29.72
N LYS A 541 5.48 -0.83 -31.02
CA LYS A 541 6.82 -1.08 -31.59
C LYS A 541 7.42 0.24 -32.01
N VAL A 542 8.72 0.40 -31.82
CA VAL A 542 9.44 1.64 -32.11
C VAL A 542 10.71 1.34 -32.89
N TYR A 543 11.27 2.35 -33.53
CA TYR A 543 12.54 2.22 -34.24
C TYR A 543 13.31 3.53 -34.23
N ILE A 544 14.61 3.43 -34.46
CA ILE A 544 15.50 4.58 -34.62
C ILE A 544 15.87 4.73 -36.10
N ARG A 545 15.71 5.95 -36.64
CA ARG A 545 16.12 6.31 -38.00
C ARG A 545 17.27 7.32 -37.96
N ASN A 546 18.20 7.18 -38.90
CA ASN A 546 19.27 8.16 -39.14
C ASN A 546 18.75 9.43 -39.80
#